data_AF-A0A963RP37-F1
#
_entry.id   AF-A0A963RP37-F1
#
_cell.length_a   1.000
_cell.length_b   1.000
_cell.length_c   1.000
_cell.angle_alpha   90.00
_cell.angle_beta   90.00
_cell.angle_gamma   90.00
#
_symmetry.space_group_name_H-M   'P 1'
#
loop_
_entity.id
_entity.type
_entity.pdbx_description
1 polymer ?
#
loop_
_entity_poly.entity_id
_entity_poly.type
_entity_poly.pdbx_seq_one_letter_code
_entity_poly.pdbx_strand_id
1 'polypeptide(L)'
;MSTPGRQRGRSPLVITGWLLAGLLLTALVGGWVALRLSLPPTTGELALAGLEAPVSIRFDAWQRPYVQAADPGDALKAQGWLHAVNRLWQMELLRRAGQG
;
A
#
# COMPACT_ATOMS: atom_id res chain seq x y z
N MET A 1 -28.10 -61.92 -1.03
CA MET A 1 -27.22 -61.87 0.15
C MET A 1 -26.26 -60.70 -0.03
N SER A 2 -26.68 -59.50 0.39
CA SER A 2 -25.96 -58.24 0.16
C SER A 2 -25.37 -57.74 1.48
N THR A 3 -24.05 -57.70 1.57
CA THR A 3 -23.32 -57.10 2.69
C THR A 3 -23.36 -55.56 2.57
N PRO A 4 -23.66 -54.82 3.65
CA PRO A 4 -23.71 -53.36 3.58
C PRO A 4 -22.29 -52.78 3.66
N GLY A 5 -21.96 -51.90 2.71
CA GLY A 5 -20.71 -51.15 2.68
C GLY A 5 -20.60 -50.20 3.87
N ARG A 6 -19.55 -50.37 4.68
CA ARG A 6 -19.24 -49.52 5.83
C ARG A 6 -18.80 -48.14 5.32
N GLN A 7 -19.72 -47.18 5.31
CA GLN A 7 -19.40 -45.78 5.02
C GLN A 7 -18.51 -45.22 6.12
N ARG A 8 -17.21 -45.07 5.82
CA ARG A 8 -16.20 -44.53 6.73
C ARG A 8 -16.31 -43.00 6.70
N GLY A 9 -17.18 -42.44 7.54
CA GLY A 9 -17.28 -40.99 7.73
C GLY A 9 -15.91 -40.38 8.03
N ARG A 10 -15.58 -39.25 7.39
CA ARG A 10 -14.29 -38.56 7.60
C ARG A 10 -14.16 -38.22 9.08
N SER A 11 -13.00 -38.54 9.68
CA SER A 11 -12.78 -38.33 11.10
C SER A 11 -12.83 -36.83 11.45
N PRO A 12 -13.39 -36.44 12.61
CA PRO A 12 -13.55 -35.04 13.01
C PRO A 12 -12.20 -34.29 13.09
N LEU A 13 -11.11 -34.99 13.39
CA LEU A 13 -9.75 -34.46 13.38
C LEU A 13 -9.31 -33.95 12.00
N VAL A 14 -9.74 -34.62 10.92
CA VAL A 14 -9.44 -34.18 9.55
C VAL A 14 -10.21 -32.89 9.24
N ILE A 15 -11.47 -32.80 9.68
CA ILE A 15 -12.30 -31.60 9.49
C ILE A 15 -11.68 -30.41 10.24
N THR A 16 -11.31 -30.58 11.50
CA THR A 16 -10.62 -29.54 12.29
C THR A 16 -9.30 -29.13 11.66
N GLY A 17 -8.52 -30.06 11.12
CA GLY A 17 -7.29 -29.77 10.40
C GLY A 17 -7.52 -28.88 9.18
N TRP A 18 -8.55 -29.16 8.38
CA TRP A 18 -8.92 -28.32 7.22
C TRP A 18 -9.42 -26.93 7.64
N LEU A 19 -10.17 -26.83 8.74
CA LEU A 19 -10.62 -25.54 9.26
C LEU A 19 -9.45 -24.67 9.72
N LEU A 20 -8.49 -25.23 10.45
CA LEU A 20 -7.29 -24.51 10.88
C LEU A 20 -6.42 -24.10 9.70
N ALA A 21 -6.23 -25.00 8.72
CA ALA A 21 -5.48 -24.69 7.50
C ALA A 21 -6.15 -23.57 6.69
N GLY A 22 -7.49 -23.60 6.59
CA GLY A 22 -8.26 -22.53 5.95
C GLY A 22 -8.10 -21.19 6.65
N LEU A 23 -8.21 -21.17 7.99
CA LEU A 23 -8.03 -19.96 8.80
C LEU A 23 -6.61 -19.38 8.63
N LEU A 24 -5.59 -20.23 8.70
CA LEU A 24 -4.20 -19.81 8.50
C LEU A 24 -4.00 -19.23 7.10
N LEU A 25 -4.53 -19.88 6.06
CA LEU A 25 -4.44 -19.40 4.69
C LEU A 25 -5.10 -18.01 4.55
N THR A 26 -6.29 -17.83 5.12
CA THR A 26 -6.97 -16.52 5.08
C THR A 26 -6.19 -15.44 5.81
N ALA A 27 -5.56 -15.75 6.94
CA ALA A 27 -4.75 -14.79 7.69
C ALA A 27 -3.49 -14.41 6.89
N LEU A 28 -2.83 -15.37 6.26
CA LEU A 28 -1.64 -15.13 5.43
C LEU A 28 -1.97 -14.30 4.19
N VAL A 29 -3.04 -14.65 3.47
CA VAL A 29 -3.48 -13.90 2.28
C VAL A 29 -3.95 -12.50 2.68
N GLY A 30 -4.75 -12.38 3.74
CA GLY A 30 -5.21 -11.08 4.24
C GLY A 30 -4.06 -10.19 4.68
N GLY A 31 -3.09 -10.73 5.42
CA GLY A 31 -1.88 -10.02 5.83
C GLY A 31 -1.03 -9.56 4.64
N TRP A 32 -0.86 -10.43 3.64
CA TRP A 32 -0.13 -10.08 2.41
C TRP A 32 -0.83 -8.95 1.63
N VAL A 33 -2.15 -9.02 1.46
CA VAL A 33 -2.92 -7.96 0.79
C VAL A 33 -2.82 -6.64 1.55
N ALA A 34 -2.97 -6.65 2.87
CA ALA A 34 -2.86 -5.46 3.70
C ALA A 34 -1.48 -4.79 3.58
N LEU A 35 -0.41 -5.58 3.60
CA LEU A 35 0.95 -5.08 3.40
C LEU A 35 1.14 -4.48 2.00
N ARG A 36 0.59 -5.11 0.96
CA ARG A 36 0.67 -4.60 -0.42
C ARG A 36 -0.06 -3.27 -0.60
N LEU A 37 -1.26 -3.14 -0.03
CA LEU A 37 -2.07 -1.91 -0.10
C LEU A 37 -1.48 -0.75 0.70
N SER A 38 -0.56 -1.03 1.62
CA SER A 38 0.11 0.00 2.42
C SER A 38 1.20 0.76 1.67
N LEU A 39 1.62 0.27 0.49
CA LEU A 39 2.61 0.95 -0.33
C LEU A 39 1.94 2.01 -1.22
N PRO A 40 2.43 3.26 -1.23
CA PRO A 40 1.94 4.26 -2.15
C PRO A 40 2.28 3.90 -3.61
N PRO A 41 1.43 4.23 -4.58
CA PRO A 41 1.76 4.07 -5.99
C PRO A 41 2.96 4.95 -6.35
N THR A 42 4.00 4.34 -6.93
CA THR A 42 5.26 5.00 -7.29
C THR A 42 5.33 5.44 -8.76
N THR A 43 4.34 5.04 -9.56
CA THR A 43 4.25 5.31 -10.99
C THR A 43 2.81 5.59 -11.38
N GLY A 44 2.63 6.30 -12.49
CA GLY A 44 1.32 6.67 -13.01
C GLY A 44 1.04 8.16 -12.87
N GLU A 45 -0.21 8.52 -13.16
CA GLU A 45 -0.69 9.89 -13.13
C GLU A 45 -1.56 10.10 -11.88
N LEU A 46 -1.41 11.27 -11.27
CA LEU A 46 -2.22 11.69 -10.13
C LEU A 46 -2.69 13.12 -10.38
N ALA A 47 -3.98 13.37 -10.11
CA ALA A 47 -4.51 14.71 -10.11
C ALA A 47 -4.11 15.43 -8.81
N LEU A 48 -3.34 16.52 -8.94
CA LEU A 48 -3.04 17.41 -7.84
C LEU A 48 -3.85 18.70 -7.99
N ALA A 49 -4.69 18.99 -7.00
CA ALA A 49 -5.49 20.19 -7.01
C ALA A 49 -4.61 21.45 -7.04
N GLY A 50 -4.97 22.40 -7.90
CA GLY A 50 -4.28 23.68 -8.02
C GLY A 50 -3.10 23.70 -8.99
N LEU A 51 -2.75 22.60 -9.66
CA LEU A 51 -1.87 22.65 -10.83
C LEU A 51 -2.58 23.35 -12.00
N GLU A 52 -1.86 24.22 -12.71
CA GLU A 52 -2.34 24.92 -13.90
C GLU A 52 -1.97 24.18 -15.18
N ALA A 53 -0.84 23.47 -15.16
CA ALA A 53 -0.32 22.62 -16.22
C ALA A 53 0.21 21.28 -15.67
N PRO A 54 0.38 20.27 -16.54
CA PRO A 54 0.97 18.99 -16.14
C PRO A 54 2.40 19.15 -15.63
N VAL A 55 2.73 18.43 -14.55
CA VAL A 55 4.09 18.34 -14.00
C VAL A 55 4.59 16.91 -14.11
N SER A 56 5.80 16.73 -14.64
CA SER A 56 6.46 15.43 -14.73
C SER A 56 7.48 15.29 -13.61
N ILE A 57 7.44 14.16 -12.90
CA ILE A 57 8.37 13.84 -11.82
C ILE A 57 9.05 12.52 -12.17
N ARG A 58 10.38 12.52 -12.17
CA ARG A 58 11.17 11.30 -12.38
C ARG A 58 12.18 11.12 -11.26
N PHE A 59 12.35 9.88 -10.81
CA PHE A 59 13.32 9.52 -9.79
C PHE A 59 14.53 8.84 -10.42
N ASP A 60 15.72 9.17 -9.93
CA ASP A 60 16.94 8.43 -10.29
C ASP A 60 17.11 7.15 -9.46
N ALA A 61 18.23 6.45 -9.68
CA ALA A 61 18.57 5.22 -8.97
C ALA A 61 18.71 5.41 -7.45
N TRP A 62 18.92 6.64 -6.97
CA TRP A 62 19.03 6.99 -5.55
C TRP A 62 17.76 7.69 -5.02
N GLN A 63 16.64 7.60 -5.75
CA GLN A 63 15.36 8.21 -5.39
C GLN A 63 15.41 9.74 -5.25
N ARG A 64 16.31 10.42 -5.96
CA ARG A 64 16.25 11.89 -6.07
C ARG A 64 15.21 12.30 -7.10
N PRO A 65 14.25 13.18 -6.75
CA PRO A 65 13.23 13.65 -7.68
C PRO A 65 13.78 14.73 -8.61
N TYR A 66 13.48 14.60 -9.90
CA TYR A 66 13.64 15.61 -10.92
C TYR A 66 12.25 16.08 -11.35
N VAL A 67 11.97 17.37 -11.20
CA VAL A 67 10.67 17.97 -11.48
C VAL A 67 10.78 18.82 -12.75
N GLN A 68 9.94 18.52 -13.74
CA GLN A 68 9.72 19.35 -14.93
C GLN A 68 8.32 19.96 -14.87
N ALA A 69 8.24 21.28 -14.87
CA ALA A 69 7.00 22.05 -14.91
C ALA A 69 7.12 23.18 -15.93
N ALA A 70 5.98 23.65 -16.44
CA ALA A 70 5.92 24.76 -17.40
C ALA A 70 6.16 26.12 -16.71
N ASP A 71 5.76 26.26 -15.44
CA ASP A 71 5.93 27.47 -14.66
C ASP A 71 6.50 27.17 -13.24
N PRO A 72 7.11 28.17 -12.59
CA PRO A 72 7.65 28.01 -11.24
C PRO A 72 6.59 27.74 -10.16
N GLY A 73 5.35 28.22 -10.33
CA GLY A 73 4.27 28.01 -9.38
C GLY A 73 3.89 26.53 -9.29
N ASP A 74 3.73 25.87 -10.42
CA ASP A 74 3.46 24.43 -10.48
C ASP A 74 4.65 23.60 -10.00
N ALA A 75 5.89 24.04 -10.26
CA ALA A 75 7.08 23.42 -9.69
C ALA A 75 7.07 23.45 -8.14
N LEU A 76 6.69 24.58 -7.54
CA LEU A 76 6.59 24.73 -6.08
C LEU A 76 5.47 23.87 -5.48
N LYS A 77 4.31 23.79 -6.15
CA LYS A 77 3.20 22.90 -5.74
C LYS A 77 3.65 21.44 -5.75
N ALA A 78 4.34 21.02 -6.81
CA ALA A 78 4.90 19.67 -6.92
C ALA A 78 5.98 19.39 -5.87
N GLN A 79 6.83 20.37 -5.56
CA GLN A 79 7.81 20.26 -4.47
C GLN A 79 7.14 20.06 -3.11
N GLY A 80 6.07 20.81 -2.82
CA GLY A 80 5.28 20.64 -1.61
C GLY A 80 4.68 19.22 -1.51
N TRP A 81 4.12 18.72 -2.62
CA TRP A 81 3.61 17.35 -2.70
C TRP A 81 4.72 16.30 -2.44
N LEU A 82 5.89 16.45 -3.07
CA LEU A 82 7.05 15.57 -2.85
C LEU A 82 7.49 15.54 -1.39
N HIS A 83 7.48 16.69 -0.71
CA HIS A 83 7.77 16.75 0.71
C HIS A 83 6.69 16.07 1.55
N ALA A 84 5.41 16.25 1.24
CA ALA A 84 4.33 15.57 1.96
C ALA A 84 4.46 14.03 1.82
N VAL A 85 4.71 13.50 0.62
CA VAL A 85 4.83 12.04 0.44
C VAL A 85 6.00 11.45 1.23
N ASN A 86 7.14 12.15 1.30
CA ASN A 86 8.37 11.58 1.86
C ASN A 86 8.68 12.01 3.30
N ARG A 87 8.15 13.14 3.74
CA ARG A 87 8.60 13.85 4.96
C ARG A 87 7.47 14.43 5.79
N LEU A 88 6.20 14.08 5.52
CA LEU A 88 5.05 14.65 6.23
C LEU A 88 5.22 14.59 7.75
N TRP A 89 5.57 13.42 8.29
CA TRP A 89 5.75 13.25 9.73
C TRP A 89 6.88 14.13 10.27
N GLN A 90 8.02 14.20 9.57
CA GLN A 90 9.15 15.02 9.96
C GLN A 90 8.77 16.52 9.97
N MET A 91 8.10 16.99 8.92
CA MET A 91 7.65 18.38 8.83
C MET A 91 6.61 18.71 9.90
N GLU A 92 5.66 17.82 10.14
CA GLU A 92 4.60 18.01 11.14
C GLU A 92 5.18 18.00 12.56
N LEU A 93 6.12 17.11 12.87
CA LEU A 93 6.80 17.08 14.17
C LEU A 93 7.60 18.37 14.40
N LEU A 94 8.39 18.81 13.39
CA LEU A 94 9.15 20.05 13.46
C LEU A 94 8.22 21.27 13.62
N ARG A 95 7.09 21.29 12.91
CA ARG A 95 6.08 22.33 13.03
C ARG A 95 5.52 22.41 14.45
N ARG A 96 5.21 21.27 15.07
CA ARG A 96 4.71 21.20 16.46
C ARG A 96 5.77 21.63 17.46
N ALA A 97 6.99 21.12 17.33
CA ALA A 97 8.09 21.48 18.22
C ALA A 97 8.42 22.99 18.15
N GLY A 98 8.29 23.61 16.97
CA GLY A 98 8.45 25.06 16.81
C GLY A 98 7.31 25.88 17.40
N GLN A 99 6.17 25.27 17.72
CA GLN A 99 5.02 25.93 18.36
C GLN A 99 5.09 25.91 19.89
N GLY A 100 6.02 25.15 20.48
CA GLY A 100 6.17 24.97 21.93
C GLY A 100 5.40 23.76 22.43
#